data_AF-A0A9X1QF99-F1
#
_entry.id   AF-A0A9X1QF99-F1
#
_cell.length_a   1.000
_cell.length_b   1.000
_cell.length_c   1.000
_cell.angle_alpha   90.00
_cell.angle_beta   90.00
_cell.angle_gamma   90.00
#
_symmetry.space_group_name_H-M   'P 1'
#
loop_
_entity.id
_entity.type
_entity.pdbx_description
1 polymer ?
#
loop_
_entity_poly.entity_id
_entity_poly.type
_entity_poly.pdbx_seq_one_letter_code
_entity_poly.pdbx_strand_id
1 'polypeptide(L)'
;MPIQTHRYSGPPTRFHSYMTHFSVECPKCDKEALVINHKSEAGKVRRLVCSNCSHIEQEVPGKTYVNASVGDPIFDLPLWLQGEFKGDVLWACNREHLGEIRNYVASKLRERQTLTHTTMVEKLPQFIKAAKNREGILKLIDKLLRK
;
A
#
# COMPACT_ATOMS: atom_id res chain seq x y z
N MET A 1 -21.97 -1.48 -31.07
CA MET A 1 -22.13 -1.55 -29.59
C MET A 1 -21.23 -0.48 -28.98
N PRO A 2 -21.72 0.44 -28.14
CA PRO A 2 -20.84 1.43 -27.52
C PRO A 2 -19.91 0.70 -26.56
N ILE A 3 -18.60 0.88 -26.75
CA ILE A 3 -17.57 0.37 -25.85
C ILE A 3 -17.82 1.06 -24.50
N GLN A 4 -18.40 0.35 -23.53
CA GLN A 4 -18.44 0.81 -22.15
C GLN A 4 -16.99 0.92 -21.67
N THR A 5 -16.41 2.11 -21.81
CA THR A 5 -15.08 2.42 -21.31
C THR A 5 -15.19 2.57 -19.80
N HIS A 6 -14.70 1.57 -19.06
CA HIS A 6 -14.59 1.65 -17.61
C HIS A 6 -13.72 2.87 -17.23
N ARG A 7 -14.37 3.88 -16.64
CA ARG A 7 -13.75 5.14 -16.20
C ARG A 7 -13.34 5.00 -14.75
N TYR A 8 -12.22 5.61 -14.40
CA TYR A 8 -11.80 5.68 -13.01
C TYR A 8 -12.65 6.70 -12.24
N SER A 9 -13.29 6.27 -11.16
CA SER A 9 -14.16 7.08 -10.29
C SER A 9 -13.72 7.05 -8.82
N GLY A 10 -12.44 6.78 -8.56
CA GLY A 10 -11.92 6.77 -7.19
C GLY A 10 -11.84 8.17 -6.56
N PRO A 11 -11.78 8.24 -5.23
CA PRO A 11 -11.75 9.51 -4.50
C PRO A 11 -10.43 10.28 -4.71
N PRO A 12 -10.42 11.62 -4.57
CA PRO A 12 -9.21 12.43 -4.66
C PRO A 12 -8.36 12.32 -3.38
N THR A 13 -7.85 11.14 -3.07
CA THR A 13 -7.09 10.85 -1.83
C THR A 13 -5.60 11.13 -1.99
N ARG A 14 -4.93 11.35 -0.85
CA ARG A 14 -3.46 11.41 -0.74
C ARG A 14 -2.95 10.10 -0.17
N PHE A 15 -1.65 9.83 -0.31
CA PHE A 15 -1.05 8.62 0.26
C PHE A 15 -1.33 8.46 1.76
N HIS A 16 -1.28 9.56 2.52
CA HIS A 16 -1.58 9.57 3.96
C HIS A 16 -2.99 9.07 4.30
N SER A 17 -3.97 9.19 3.40
CA SER A 17 -5.33 8.67 3.59
C SER A 17 -5.34 7.15 3.81
N TYR A 18 -4.34 6.45 3.28
CA TYR A 18 -4.20 5.00 3.42
C TYR A 18 -3.23 4.58 4.54
N MET A 19 -2.56 5.51 5.23
CA MET A 19 -1.61 5.19 6.32
C MET A 19 -2.32 4.89 7.66
N THR A 20 -3.47 4.21 7.61
CA THR A 20 -4.24 3.82 8.80
C THR A 20 -3.53 2.70 9.57
N HIS A 21 -2.97 1.74 8.84
CA HIS A 21 -2.15 0.63 9.29
C HIS A 21 -1.21 0.18 8.16
N PHE A 22 -0.19 -0.60 8.52
CA PHE A 22 0.71 -1.24 7.56
C PHE A 22 0.64 -2.76 7.68
N SER A 23 0.48 -3.46 6.55
CA SER A 23 0.70 -4.90 6.45
C SER A 23 2.19 -5.15 6.20
N VAL A 24 2.84 -5.89 7.09
CA VAL A 24 4.29 -6.17 7.06
C VAL A 24 4.56 -7.66 7.19
N GLU A 25 5.76 -8.08 6.83
CA GLU A 25 6.27 -9.43 7.12
C GLU A 25 6.62 -9.55 8.60
N CYS A 26 6.04 -10.54 9.29
CA CYS A 26 6.32 -10.80 10.70
C CYS A 26 7.76 -11.31 10.87
N PRO A 27 8.59 -10.66 11.71
CA PRO A 27 9.99 -11.06 11.90
C PRO A 27 10.18 -12.40 12.66
N LYS A 28 9.08 -13.04 13.08
CA LYS A 28 9.10 -14.32 13.82
C LYS A 28 8.59 -15.52 13.04
N CYS A 29 7.75 -15.31 12.03
CA CYS A 29 7.11 -16.42 11.31
C CYS A 29 6.88 -16.17 9.82
N ASP A 30 7.36 -15.04 9.30
CA ASP A 30 7.29 -14.67 7.88
C ASP A 30 5.86 -14.65 7.30
N LYS A 31 4.84 -14.55 8.16
CA LYS A 31 3.43 -14.33 7.80
C LYS A 31 3.04 -12.87 7.96
N GLU A 32 1.86 -12.51 7.46
CA GLU A 32 1.32 -11.16 7.60
C GLU A 32 1.22 -10.76 9.08
N ALA A 33 1.76 -9.59 9.39
CA ALA A 33 1.55 -8.86 10.64
C ALA A 33 1.07 -7.44 10.32
N LEU A 34 0.45 -6.79 11.30
CA LEU A 34 -0.09 -5.45 11.17
C LEU A 34 0.61 -4.49 12.11
N VAL A 35 1.06 -3.36 11.57
CA VAL A 35 1.48 -2.20 12.35
C VAL A 35 0.31 -1.25 12.49
N ILE A 36 -0.18 -1.08 13.72
CA ILE A 36 -1.38 -0.31 14.05
C ILE A 36 -1.09 0.80 15.05
N ASN A 37 -1.98 1.80 15.10
CA ASN A 37 -2.04 2.74 16.20
C ASN A 37 -2.53 2.04 17.47
N HIS A 38 -1.83 2.21 18.58
CA HIS A 38 -2.21 1.73 19.91
C HIS A 38 -2.21 2.89 20.91
N LYS A 39 -3.19 2.91 21.82
CA LYS A 39 -3.24 3.87 22.92
C LYS A 39 -2.49 3.30 24.13
N SER A 40 -1.41 3.96 24.54
CA SER A 40 -0.68 3.66 25.78
C SER A 40 -0.87 4.79 26.80
N GLU A 41 -0.46 4.55 28.04
CA GLU A 41 -0.44 5.57 29.10
C GLU A 41 0.44 6.78 28.73
N ALA A 42 1.52 6.55 27.97
CA ALA A 42 2.42 7.58 27.46
C ALA A 42 1.92 8.27 26.17
N GLY A 43 0.72 7.94 25.69
CA GLY A 43 0.13 8.50 24.47
C GLY A 43 -0.01 7.48 23.32
N LYS A 44 -0.19 7.99 22.09
CA LYS A 44 -0.31 7.16 20.88
C LYS A 44 1.06 6.58 20.52
N VAL A 45 1.16 5.27 20.51
CA VAL A 45 2.34 4.50 20.09
C VAL A 45 1.96 3.57 18.96
N ARG A 46 2.92 3.17 18.12
CA ARG A 46 2.68 2.11 17.14
C ARG A 46 2.98 0.75 17.73
N ARG A 47 2.21 -0.26 17.30
CA ARG A 47 2.36 -1.65 17.72
C ARG A 47 2.29 -2.55 16.50
N LEU A 48 3.25 -3.47 16.41
CA LEU A 48 3.19 -4.62 15.51
C LEU A 48 2.41 -5.75 16.20
N VAL A 49 1.48 -6.36 15.48
CA VAL A 49 0.68 -7.50 15.94
C VAL A 49 0.64 -8.56 14.85
N CYS A 50 1.07 -9.78 15.16
CA CYS A 50 0.93 -10.93 14.27
C CYS A 50 -0.15 -11.89 14.77
N SER A 51 -1.20 -12.08 13.98
CA SER A 51 -2.28 -13.02 14.32
C SER A 51 -1.90 -14.50 14.13
N ASN A 52 -0.80 -14.79 13.42
CA ASN A 52 -0.38 -16.16 13.13
C ASN A 52 0.47 -16.79 14.26
N CYS A 53 1.41 -16.04 14.82
CA CYS A 53 2.31 -16.52 15.88
C CYS A 53 2.16 -15.78 17.21
N SER A 54 1.19 -14.86 17.30
CA SER A 54 0.94 -14.01 18.48
C SER A 54 2.10 -13.09 18.88
N HIS A 55 3.08 -12.89 17.98
CA HIS A 55 4.16 -11.93 18.21
C HIS A 55 3.59 -10.50 18.27
N ILE A 56 4.00 -9.77 19.30
CA ILE A 56 3.66 -8.37 19.52
C ILE A 56 4.94 -7.61 19.81
N GLU A 57 5.12 -6.47 19.14
CA GLU A 57 6.21 -5.54 19.40
C GLU A 57 5.66 -4.11 19.47
N GLN A 58 6.15 -3.32 20.42
CA GLN A 58 5.77 -1.93 20.56
C GLN A 58 6.93 -1.04 20.13
N GLU A 59 6.60 0.02 19.42
CA GLU A 59 7.55 1.06 19.02
C GLU A 59 8.25 1.65 20.26
N VAL A 60 9.56 1.84 20.14
CA VAL A 60 10.38 2.48 21.16
C VAL A 60 10.47 3.99 20.87
N PRO A 61 10.08 4.85 21.83
CA PRO A 61 10.20 6.30 21.67
C PRO A 61 11.65 6.74 21.40
N GLY A 62 11.85 7.64 20.43
CA GLY A 62 13.17 8.22 20.13
C GLY A 62 13.98 7.50 19.04
N LYS A 63 13.47 6.40 18.47
CA LYS A 63 14.07 5.80 17.27
C LYS A 63 13.86 6.74 16.07
N THR A 64 14.94 7.12 15.39
CA THR A 64 14.86 7.98 14.20
C THR A 64 14.43 7.15 13.01
N TYR A 65 13.27 7.48 12.42
CA TYR A 65 12.75 6.78 11.25
C TYR A 65 13.66 7.05 10.05
N VAL A 66 14.16 5.98 9.42
CA VAL A 66 14.82 6.07 8.13
C VAL A 66 13.72 6.15 7.08
N ASN A 67 13.85 7.03 6.09
CA ASN A 67 12.95 7.05 4.94
C ASN A 67 13.11 5.72 4.17
N ALA A 68 12.33 4.71 4.54
CA ALA A 68 12.25 3.47 3.79
C ALA A 68 11.61 3.77 2.43
N SER A 69 12.37 3.59 1.36
CA SER A 69 11.85 3.74 -0.01
C SER A 69 10.85 2.64 -0.37
N VAL A 70 10.98 1.47 0.30
CA VAL A 70 10.09 0.32 0.23
C VAL A 70 10.13 -0.36 1.61
N GLY A 71 9.11 -0.18 2.44
CA GLY A 71 9.10 -0.71 3.81
C GLY A 71 8.11 0.02 4.71
N ASP A 72 7.85 -0.52 5.89
CA ASP A 72 7.09 0.20 6.90
C ASP A 72 7.99 1.24 7.60
N PRO A 73 7.52 2.48 7.76
CA PRO A 73 8.38 3.56 8.26
C PRO A 73 8.64 3.46 9.77
N ILE A 74 8.07 2.48 10.49
CA ILE A 74 8.06 2.42 11.95
C ILE A 74 9.05 1.36 12.46
N PHE A 75 8.92 0.13 11.96
CA PHE A 75 9.73 -1.02 12.36
C PHE A 75 10.81 -1.37 11.32
N ASP A 76 10.83 -0.69 10.17
CA ASP A 76 11.73 -0.96 9.04
C ASP A 76 11.61 -2.40 8.50
N LEU A 77 10.39 -2.93 8.51
CA LEU A 77 10.06 -4.25 8.02
C LEU A 77 9.59 -4.21 6.56
N PRO A 78 9.81 -5.30 5.80
CA PRO A 78 9.29 -5.43 4.46
C PRO A 78 7.75 -5.36 4.46
N LEU A 79 7.18 -4.61 3.52
CA LEU A 79 5.73 -4.58 3.35
C LEU A 79 5.24 -5.93 2.84
N TRP A 80 4.16 -6.46 3.44
CA TRP A 80 3.58 -7.74 3.04
C TRP A 80 3.08 -7.71 1.58
N LEU A 81 2.51 -6.57 1.20
CA LEU A 81 1.88 -6.32 -0.09
C LEU A 81 2.88 -5.66 -1.06
N GLN A 82 3.98 -6.36 -1.34
CA GLN A 82 4.95 -5.95 -2.34
C GLN A 82 5.28 -7.08 -3.32
N GLY A 83 5.69 -6.72 -4.54
CA GLY A 83 6.18 -7.67 -5.53
C GLY A 83 6.91 -7.00 -6.69
N GLU A 84 7.85 -7.75 -7.25
CA GLU A 84 8.64 -7.31 -8.40
C GLU A 84 7.82 -7.34 -9.71
N PHE A 85 8.03 -6.34 -10.55
CA PHE A 85 7.51 -6.25 -11.89
C PHE A 85 8.58 -5.65 -12.81
N LYS A 86 9.25 -6.51 -13.60
CA LYS A 86 10.27 -6.11 -14.59
C LYS A 86 11.40 -5.25 -13.97
N GLY A 87 11.92 -5.64 -12.81
CA GLY A 87 12.97 -4.92 -12.09
C GLY A 87 12.49 -3.74 -11.23
N ASP A 88 11.21 -3.33 -11.33
CA ASP A 88 10.60 -2.36 -10.41
C ASP A 88 9.83 -3.07 -9.30
N VAL A 89 9.66 -2.43 -8.14
CA VAL A 89 8.85 -2.98 -7.03
C VAL A 89 7.52 -2.24 -6.94
N LEU A 90 6.41 -2.97 -7.09
CA LEU A 90 5.08 -2.49 -6.72
C LEU A 90 4.84 -2.82 -5.25
N TRP A 91 4.42 -1.85 -4.47
CA TRP A 91 4.06 -2.05 -3.06
C TRP A 91 2.82 -1.25 -2.66
N ALA A 92 2.18 -1.68 -1.58
CA ALA A 92 1.11 -0.95 -0.90
C ALA A 92 1.23 -1.13 0.61
N CYS A 93 0.86 -0.10 1.38
CA CYS A 93 0.87 -0.16 2.84
C CYS A 93 -0.21 -1.09 3.40
N ASN A 94 -1.36 -1.22 2.74
CA ASN A 94 -2.43 -2.13 3.13
C ASN A 94 -3.34 -2.46 1.93
N ARG A 95 -4.34 -3.32 2.19
CA ARG A 95 -5.26 -3.83 1.16
C ARG A 95 -6.15 -2.73 0.56
N GLU A 96 -6.51 -1.70 1.34
CA GLU A 96 -7.28 -0.56 0.85
C GLU A 96 -6.47 0.24 -0.19
N HIS A 97 -5.22 0.56 0.14
CA HIS A 97 -4.30 1.21 -0.80
C HIS A 97 -4.11 0.37 -2.07
N LEU A 98 -3.85 -0.93 -1.93
CA LEU A 98 -3.65 -1.83 -3.07
C LEU A 98 -4.91 -1.91 -3.95
N GLY A 99 -6.09 -1.93 -3.33
CA GLY A 99 -7.38 -1.90 -4.01
C GLY A 99 -7.59 -0.62 -4.83
N GLU A 100 -7.18 0.53 -4.31
CA GLU A 100 -7.25 1.79 -5.06
C GLU A 100 -6.33 1.77 -6.29
N ILE A 101 -5.08 1.32 -6.12
CA ILE A 101 -4.14 1.16 -7.24
C ILE A 101 -4.76 0.23 -8.30
N ARG A 102 -5.36 -0.88 -7.88
CA ARG A 102 -6.04 -1.82 -8.78
C ARG A 102 -7.15 -1.15 -9.58
N ASN A 103 -8.03 -0.40 -8.90
CA ASN A 103 -9.16 0.31 -9.51
C ASN A 103 -8.69 1.32 -10.58
N TYR A 104 -7.63 2.07 -10.26
CA TYR A 104 -7.00 3.00 -11.19
C TYR A 104 -6.36 2.29 -12.40
N VAL A 105 -5.62 1.20 -12.16
CA VAL A 105 -4.93 0.46 -13.23
C VAL A 105 -5.93 -0.19 -14.18
N ALA A 106 -7.00 -0.79 -13.65
CA ALA A 106 -8.07 -1.45 -14.39
C ALA A 106 -8.84 -0.48 -15.29
N SER A 107 -8.94 0.79 -14.90
CA SER A 107 -9.66 1.81 -15.65
C SER A 107 -8.94 2.19 -16.94
N LYS A 108 -9.69 2.21 -18.04
CA LYS A 108 -9.18 2.56 -19.38
C LYS A 108 -9.09 4.07 -19.57
N LEU A 109 -10.04 4.80 -18.99
CA LEU A 109 -10.07 6.26 -18.97
C LEU A 109 -9.74 6.76 -17.55
N ARG A 110 -8.71 7.60 -17.46
CA ARG A 110 -8.17 8.13 -16.20
C ARG A 110 -8.12 9.64 -16.32
N GLU A 111 -9.17 10.29 -15.87
CA GLU A 111 -9.24 11.75 -15.80
C GLU A 111 -8.65 12.22 -14.48
N ARG A 112 -8.50 13.53 -14.33
CA ARG A 112 -8.06 14.14 -13.08
C ARG A 112 -9.22 14.22 -12.10
N GLN A 113 -9.04 13.74 -10.85
CA GLN A 113 -10.13 13.73 -9.85
C GLN A 113 -10.36 15.11 -9.22
N THR A 114 -9.32 15.95 -9.18
CA THR A 114 -9.37 17.25 -8.51
C THR A 114 -8.36 18.22 -9.10
N LEU A 115 -8.73 19.51 -9.15
CA LEU A 115 -7.85 20.58 -9.63
C LEU A 115 -6.96 21.17 -8.52
N THR A 116 -7.24 20.88 -7.24
CA THR A 116 -6.61 21.57 -6.10
C THR A 116 -5.28 20.95 -5.67
N HIS A 117 -5.06 19.68 -5.98
CA HIS A 117 -3.82 18.97 -5.63
C HIS A 117 -3.60 17.77 -6.56
N THR A 118 -2.50 17.06 -6.34
CA THR A 118 -2.18 15.79 -7.02
C THR A 118 -2.55 14.63 -6.11
N THR A 119 -3.35 13.69 -6.61
CA THR A 119 -3.82 12.51 -5.87
C THR A 119 -2.74 11.45 -5.75
N MET A 120 -2.95 10.46 -4.87
CA MET A 120 -2.07 9.31 -4.72
C MET A 120 -1.88 8.57 -6.05
N VAL A 121 -2.98 8.28 -6.76
CA VAL A 121 -2.94 7.52 -8.01
C VAL A 121 -2.23 8.27 -9.15
N GLU A 122 -2.33 9.60 -9.16
CA GLU A 122 -1.59 10.44 -10.12
C GLU A 122 -0.07 10.41 -9.88
N LYS A 123 0.34 10.29 -8.61
CA LYS A 123 1.75 10.19 -8.19
C LYS A 123 2.35 8.79 -8.38
N LEU A 124 1.57 7.79 -8.80
CA LEU A 124 2.11 6.44 -9.01
C LEU A 124 3.25 6.44 -10.04
N PRO A 125 4.26 5.58 -9.85
CA PRO A 125 5.33 5.38 -10.83
C PRO A 125 4.82 5.07 -12.23
N GLN A 126 5.57 5.51 -13.24
CA GLN A 126 5.16 5.37 -14.64
C GLN A 126 4.99 3.90 -15.06
N PHE A 127 5.77 2.96 -14.51
CA PHE A 127 5.65 1.54 -14.84
C PHE A 127 4.28 0.96 -14.45
N ILE A 128 3.67 1.45 -13.37
CA ILE A 128 2.31 1.07 -12.93
C ILE A 128 1.26 1.69 -13.87
N LYS A 129 1.47 2.93 -14.29
CA LYS A 129 0.52 3.67 -15.13
C LYS A 129 0.56 3.25 -16.61
N ALA A 130 1.68 2.71 -17.09
CA ALA A 130 1.88 2.39 -18.50
C ALA A 130 0.86 1.36 -19.02
N ALA A 131 0.16 1.68 -20.11
CA ALA A 131 -0.88 0.83 -20.68
C ALA A 131 -0.37 -0.58 -21.05
N LYS A 132 0.86 -0.68 -21.59
CA LYS A 132 1.53 -1.94 -21.92
C LYS A 132 1.77 -2.87 -20.72
N ASN A 133 1.76 -2.32 -19.49
CA ASN A 133 1.98 -3.08 -18.27
C ASN A 133 0.66 -3.45 -17.56
N ARG A 134 -0.49 -2.93 -18.00
CA ARG A 134 -1.77 -3.04 -17.30
C ARG A 134 -2.10 -4.46 -16.89
N GLU A 135 -2.10 -5.40 -17.83
CA GLU A 135 -2.50 -6.79 -17.54
C GLU A 135 -1.55 -7.46 -16.54
N GLY A 136 -0.25 -7.25 -16.71
CA GLY A 136 0.77 -7.79 -15.81
C GLY A 136 0.68 -7.20 -14.40
N ILE A 137 0.45 -5.89 -14.29
CA ILE A 137 0.27 -5.20 -13.01
C ILE A 137 -1.02 -5.69 -12.32
N LEU A 138 -2.13 -5.83 -13.04
CA LEU A 138 -3.37 -6.37 -12.46
C LEU A 138 -3.18 -7.80 -11.95
N LYS A 139 -2.51 -8.66 -12.74
CA LYS A 139 -2.17 -10.02 -12.31
C LYS A 139 -1.31 -10.03 -11.04
N LEU A 140 -0.32 -9.14 -10.94
CA LEU A 140 0.50 -8.99 -9.74
C LEU A 140 -0.33 -8.52 -8.54
N ILE A 141 -1.15 -7.48 -8.71
CA ILE A 141 -2.00 -6.96 -7.64
C ILE A 141 -3.00 -8.03 -7.17
N ASP A 142 -3.64 -8.75 -8.08
CA ASP A 142 -4.56 -9.83 -7.76
C ASP A 142 -3.87 -10.98 -6.99
N LYS A 143 -2.60 -11.26 -7.29
CA LYS A 143 -1.78 -12.21 -6.52
C LYS A 143 -1.55 -11.68 -5.09
N LEU A 144 -1.18 -10.42 -4.94
CA LEU A 144 -0.94 -9.79 -3.63
C LEU A 144 -2.21 -9.71 -2.78
N LEU A 145 -3.38 -9.46 -3.38
CA LEU A 145 -4.66 -9.47 -2.67
C LEU A 145 -5.08 -10.85 -2.15
N ARG A 146 -4.51 -11.93 -2.70
CA ARG A 146 -4.75 -13.32 -2.28
C ARG A 146 -3.70 -13.87 -1.32
N LYS A 147 -2.60 -13.14 -1.07
CA LYS A 147 -1.71 -13.46 0.04
C LYS A 147 -2.48 -13.36 1.35
#